data_AF-A0A2A2KY97-F1
#
_entry.id   AF-A0A2A2KY97-F1
#
_cell.length_a   1.000
_cell.length_b   1.000
_cell.length_c   1.000
_cell.angle_alpha   90.00
_cell.angle_beta   90.00
_cell.angle_gamma   90.00
#
_symmetry.space_group_name_H-M   'P 1'
#
loop_
_entity.id
_entity.type
_entity.pdbx_description
1 polymer ?
#
loop_
_entity_poly.entity_id
_entity_poly.type
_entity_poly.pdbx_seq_one_letter_code
_entity_poly.pdbx_strand_id
1 'polypeptide(L)'
;MKKFYNDTLSSGKRIPILLFTGATDKADIASAAQLAKTNIQNGDLYIFSMNGGDYSPFTDAKLIYNISQDFQNWGGLQRCFNKAACNIVINQGDVADAVTTVAPTSAPLRGPHCTCNYSTVWLDVIYIFDASAATTANGLMELLGKVQTDAQWLNIAKSTDTSASEYHTRVGIIYYDSDATVYAPLGSLTQMDFLSIPTLPFRNDPGTNLEAAINLALNQFNSSAHRIEAKTVIHLLATTYRPGDYQDPTQIAETFKGDGGIMIVYDYIEAHGSVAPELNTIASPGYFTTSSDDTDGSFVLNAFCDANCFCFVGYNAYSQDTGRNLPNQGCYYPVETTNGYTIAENRCKSFNNGYLATVENEDKMRFLWRMFKQPTNFWIGLQYDGSAFKWQDNYALTANDYQPWAPNGKQVQSGQMSGIYAISTGDQNAIKWSTHEPRQGFWFACEVAPCDSEHYCSRQQPNNIIL
;
A
#
# COMPACT_ATOMS: atom_id res chain seq x y z
N MET A 1 -24.90 -17.98 -9.40
CA MET A 1 -23.46 -17.80 -9.70
C MET A 1 -23.11 -17.99 -11.18
N LYS A 2 -23.31 -19.17 -11.81
CA LYS A 2 -22.98 -19.38 -13.23
C LYS A 2 -23.69 -18.42 -14.21
N LYS A 3 -24.93 -18.02 -13.89
CA LYS A 3 -25.70 -17.01 -14.63
C LYS A 3 -25.21 -15.56 -14.38
N PHE A 4 -24.83 -15.23 -13.14
CA PHE A 4 -24.21 -13.95 -12.79
C PHE A 4 -22.86 -13.76 -13.52
N TYR A 5 -22.06 -14.82 -13.56
CA TYR A 5 -20.80 -14.85 -14.31
C TYR A 5 -21.00 -14.55 -15.81
N ASN A 6 -22.02 -15.16 -16.43
CA ASN A 6 -22.31 -15.01 -17.86
C ASN A 6 -23.01 -13.68 -18.23
N ASP A 7 -23.73 -13.05 -17.30
CA ASP A 7 -24.44 -11.80 -17.59
C ASP A 7 -23.53 -10.57 -17.36
N THR A 8 -22.64 -10.61 -16.36
CA THR A 8 -21.95 -9.42 -15.84
C THR A 8 -20.48 -9.30 -16.26
N LEU A 9 -19.71 -10.40 -16.32
CA LEU A 9 -18.25 -10.33 -16.59
C LEU A 9 -17.90 -10.43 -18.08
N SER A 10 -18.72 -11.11 -18.89
CA SER A 10 -18.48 -11.25 -20.33
C SER A 10 -19.02 -10.08 -21.17
N SER A 11 -19.75 -9.14 -20.57
CA SER A 11 -20.42 -8.04 -21.28
C SER A 11 -19.73 -6.68 -21.16
N GLY A 12 -18.62 -6.58 -20.41
CA GLY A 12 -17.86 -5.33 -20.25
C GLY A 12 -18.65 -4.19 -19.58
N LYS A 13 -19.76 -4.49 -18.91
CA LYS A 13 -20.59 -3.49 -18.20
C LYS A 13 -20.27 -3.42 -16.70
N ARG A 14 -20.57 -2.24 -16.15
CA ARG A 14 -20.12 -1.68 -14.87
C ARG A 14 -20.17 -2.62 -13.65
N ILE A 15 -19.21 -2.35 -12.77
CA ILE A 15 -18.85 -3.03 -11.52
C ILE A 15 -20.08 -3.43 -10.69
N PRO A 16 -20.30 -4.73 -10.41
CA PRO A 16 -21.34 -5.16 -9.51
C PRO A 16 -20.95 -4.90 -8.05
N ILE A 17 -21.86 -4.34 -7.27
CA ILE A 17 -21.68 -4.19 -5.83
C ILE A 17 -22.40 -5.32 -5.12
N LEU A 18 -21.64 -6.04 -4.30
CA LEU A 18 -22.09 -7.20 -3.54
C LEU A 18 -22.19 -6.84 -2.07
N LEU A 19 -23.40 -6.87 -1.52
CA LEU A 19 -23.66 -6.56 -0.12
C LEU A 19 -24.04 -7.83 0.64
N PHE A 20 -23.24 -8.16 1.65
CA PHE A 20 -23.50 -9.25 2.59
C PHE A 20 -24.07 -8.67 3.86
N THR A 21 -25.23 -9.17 4.28
CA THR A 21 -25.88 -8.78 5.53
C THR A 21 -26.09 -10.01 6.41
N GLY A 22 -25.67 -9.90 7.67
CA GLY A 22 -25.99 -10.88 8.73
C GLY A 22 -27.38 -10.67 9.32
N ALA A 23 -28.06 -9.57 8.96
CA ALA A 23 -29.36 -9.19 9.52
C ALA A 23 -30.50 -10.10 9.02
N THR A 24 -31.41 -10.43 9.93
CA THR A 24 -32.61 -11.23 9.64
C THR A 24 -33.86 -10.37 9.43
N ASP A 25 -33.81 -9.07 9.75
CA ASP A 25 -34.93 -8.14 9.59
C ASP A 25 -34.98 -7.51 8.19
N LYS A 26 -36.17 -7.52 7.59
CA LYS A 26 -36.48 -6.90 6.30
C LYS A 26 -36.21 -5.39 6.28
N ALA A 27 -36.44 -4.67 7.39
CA ALA A 27 -36.23 -3.22 7.46
C ALA A 27 -34.74 -2.85 7.38
N ASP A 28 -33.90 -3.66 8.01
CA ASP A 28 -32.45 -3.49 8.08
C ASP A 28 -31.79 -3.79 6.73
N ILE A 29 -32.22 -4.88 6.08
CA ILE A 29 -31.80 -5.23 4.72
C ILE A 29 -32.20 -4.12 3.73
N ALA A 30 -33.41 -3.57 3.85
CA ALA A 30 -33.88 -2.48 2.98
C ALA A 30 -33.08 -1.18 3.19
N SER A 31 -32.75 -0.85 4.44
CA SER A 31 -31.95 0.33 4.78
C SER A 31 -30.52 0.23 4.25
N ALA A 32 -29.87 -0.94 4.41
CA ALA A 32 -28.54 -1.20 3.86
C ALA A 32 -28.51 -1.12 2.32
N ALA A 33 -29.57 -1.64 1.67
CA ALA A 33 -29.72 -1.56 0.22
C ALA A 33 -29.91 -0.12 -0.28
N GLN A 34 -30.72 0.68 0.42
CA GLN A 34 -30.94 2.08 0.06
C GLN A 34 -29.66 2.90 0.23
N LEU A 35 -28.89 2.65 1.30
CA LEU A 35 -27.59 3.26 1.51
C LEU A 35 -26.62 2.93 0.37
N ALA A 36 -26.56 1.67 -0.06
CA ALA A 36 -25.76 1.27 -1.20
C ALA A 36 -26.21 2.00 -2.48
N LYS A 37 -27.51 2.02 -2.80
CA LYS A 37 -28.03 2.73 -3.97
C LYS A 37 -27.68 4.22 -3.98
N THR A 38 -27.70 4.88 -2.82
CA THR A 38 -27.42 6.32 -2.73
C THR A 38 -25.94 6.63 -2.98
N ASN A 39 -25.04 5.69 -2.68
CA ASN A 39 -23.59 5.84 -2.85
C ASN A 39 -23.05 5.33 -4.20
N ILE A 40 -23.91 4.76 -5.05
CA ILE A 40 -23.52 4.16 -6.33
C ILE A 40 -24.12 4.96 -7.48
N GLN A 41 -23.28 5.65 -8.24
CA GLN A 41 -23.73 6.26 -9.50
C GLN A 41 -23.49 5.28 -10.65
N ASN A 42 -24.59 4.62 -11.07
CA ASN A 42 -24.70 3.69 -12.21
C ASN A 42 -23.89 2.39 -12.08
N GLY A 43 -24.58 1.31 -11.66
CA GLY A 43 -24.10 -0.08 -11.63
C GLY A 43 -25.22 -1.03 -11.17
N ASP A 44 -25.08 -2.34 -11.43
CA ASP A 44 -26.03 -3.34 -10.95
C ASP A 44 -25.73 -3.71 -9.48
N LEU A 45 -26.74 -3.66 -8.60
CA LEU A 45 -26.61 -4.01 -7.17
C LEU A 45 -27.10 -5.45 -6.92
N TYR A 46 -26.24 -6.27 -6.31
CA TYR A 46 -26.54 -7.65 -5.95
C TYR A 46 -26.42 -7.82 -4.43
N ILE A 47 -27.47 -8.33 -3.79
CA ILE A 47 -27.53 -8.48 -2.32
C ILE A 47 -27.63 -9.96 -1.97
N PHE A 48 -26.81 -10.39 -1.01
CA PHE A 48 -26.78 -11.76 -0.49
C PHE A 48 -27.03 -11.73 1.02
N SER A 49 -28.15 -12.33 1.46
CA SER A 49 -28.43 -12.54 2.88
C SER A 49 -27.84 -13.88 3.31
N MET A 50 -27.11 -13.87 4.43
CA MET A 50 -26.42 -15.06 4.95
C MET A 50 -27.28 -15.89 5.91
N ASN A 51 -28.49 -15.44 6.23
CA ASN A 51 -29.39 -16.12 7.18
C ASN A 51 -30.79 -16.31 6.59
N GLY A 52 -30.97 -17.37 5.80
CA GLY A 52 -32.18 -18.22 5.68
C GLY A 52 -33.56 -17.63 5.39
N GLY A 53 -33.77 -16.32 5.33
CA GLY A 53 -35.08 -15.71 5.14
C GLY A 53 -35.43 -15.54 3.66
N ASP A 54 -36.44 -16.27 3.18
CA ASP A 54 -37.03 -16.08 1.85
C ASP A 54 -37.80 -14.75 1.80
N TYR A 55 -37.17 -13.70 1.29
CA TYR A 55 -37.85 -12.43 1.03
C TYR A 55 -37.56 -11.91 -0.38
N SER A 56 -38.60 -11.87 -1.21
CA SER A 56 -38.73 -11.06 -2.42
C SER A 56 -40.16 -10.50 -2.40
N PRO A 57 -40.42 -9.20 -2.73
CA PRO A 57 -39.89 -8.55 -3.91
C PRO A 57 -39.36 -7.12 -3.71
N PHE A 58 -38.19 -6.85 -4.32
CA PHE A 58 -37.80 -5.53 -4.77
C PHE A 58 -37.94 -5.50 -6.29
N THR A 59 -38.55 -4.45 -6.84
CA THR A 59 -38.88 -4.36 -8.27
C THR A 59 -37.67 -4.01 -9.15
N ASP A 60 -36.62 -3.41 -8.60
CA ASP A 60 -35.47 -2.91 -9.39
C ASP A 60 -34.11 -3.49 -8.96
N ALA A 61 -34.10 -4.45 -8.03
CA ALA A 61 -32.89 -5.18 -7.65
C ALA A 61 -33.08 -6.67 -7.95
N LYS A 62 -32.15 -7.29 -8.68
CA LYS A 62 -32.22 -8.71 -9.04
C LYS A 62 -31.77 -9.52 -7.81
N LEU A 63 -32.71 -9.94 -6.97
CA LEU A 63 -32.44 -10.90 -5.90
C LEU A 63 -32.11 -12.25 -6.53
N ILE A 64 -30.93 -12.82 -6.27
CA ILE A 64 -30.53 -14.06 -6.96
C ILE A 64 -30.46 -15.30 -6.05
N TYR A 65 -30.04 -15.26 -4.78
CA TYR A 65 -30.04 -16.47 -3.93
C TYR A 65 -30.09 -16.22 -2.40
N ASN A 66 -30.79 -17.11 -1.69
CA ASN A 66 -30.78 -17.28 -0.22
C ASN A 66 -29.70 -18.31 0.13
N ILE A 67 -28.64 -17.92 0.85
CA ILE A 67 -27.50 -18.81 1.15
C ILE A 67 -27.62 -19.22 2.62
N SER A 68 -28.25 -20.35 2.87
CA SER A 68 -28.16 -21.01 4.18
C SER A 68 -27.36 -22.31 4.07
N GLN A 69 -26.34 -22.40 4.94
CA GLN A 69 -25.62 -23.59 5.44
C GLN A 69 -24.44 -24.24 4.69
N ASP A 70 -24.14 -23.97 3.43
CA ASP A 70 -22.97 -24.61 2.77
C ASP A 70 -21.85 -23.61 2.43
N PHE A 71 -21.11 -23.17 3.44
CA PHE A 71 -19.95 -22.27 3.28
C PHE A 71 -18.65 -22.99 2.86
N GLN A 72 -18.67 -24.31 2.64
CA GLN A 72 -17.44 -25.10 2.54
C GLN A 72 -16.89 -25.34 1.14
N ASN A 73 -17.52 -24.85 0.08
CA ASN A 73 -16.90 -24.91 -1.25
C ASN A 73 -17.22 -23.66 -2.03
N TRP A 74 -16.37 -23.31 -3.00
CA TRP A 74 -16.60 -22.50 -4.20
C TRP A 74 -15.48 -21.46 -4.42
N GLY A 75 -14.46 -21.86 -5.18
CA GLY A 75 -13.42 -20.99 -5.75
C GLY A 75 -13.90 -19.98 -6.81
N GLY A 76 -15.21 -19.67 -6.86
CA GLY A 76 -15.78 -18.61 -7.70
C GLY A 76 -15.73 -17.24 -7.03
N LEU A 77 -16.03 -17.18 -5.73
CA LEU A 77 -15.92 -15.96 -4.90
C LEU A 77 -14.47 -15.54 -4.71
N GLN A 78 -13.57 -16.51 -4.53
CA GLN A 78 -12.12 -16.26 -4.41
C GLN A 78 -11.48 -15.66 -5.67
N ARG A 79 -12.00 -16.01 -6.86
CA ARG A 79 -11.61 -15.35 -8.11
C ARG A 79 -12.19 -13.95 -8.26
N CYS A 80 -13.30 -13.65 -7.57
CA CYS A 80 -13.88 -12.31 -7.49
C CYS A 80 -13.06 -11.43 -6.53
N PHE A 81 -12.66 -11.98 -5.36
CA PHE A 81 -11.77 -11.35 -4.40
C PHE A 81 -10.38 -11.03 -4.99
N ASN A 82 -9.81 -11.95 -5.78
CA ASN A 82 -8.45 -11.82 -6.30
C ASN A 82 -8.32 -10.91 -7.55
N LYS A 83 -9.43 -10.50 -8.17
CA LYS A 83 -9.42 -9.72 -9.42
C LYS A 83 -9.84 -8.25 -9.27
N ALA A 84 -10.08 -7.76 -8.05
CA ALA A 84 -10.53 -6.38 -7.78
C ALA A 84 -11.72 -5.88 -8.63
N ALA A 85 -12.51 -6.80 -9.20
CA ALA A 85 -13.59 -6.48 -10.15
C ALA A 85 -14.91 -6.09 -9.45
N CYS A 86 -14.92 -6.00 -8.11
CA CYS A 86 -16.09 -5.71 -7.30
C CYS A 86 -15.71 -4.83 -6.09
N ASN A 87 -16.51 -3.80 -5.83
CA ASN A 87 -16.50 -3.11 -4.54
C ASN A 87 -17.43 -3.88 -3.58
N ILE A 88 -16.88 -4.36 -2.48
CA ILE A 88 -17.63 -5.14 -1.48
C ILE A 88 -17.83 -4.27 -0.23
N VAL A 89 -19.07 -4.14 0.20
CA VAL A 89 -19.41 -3.58 1.51
C VAL A 89 -19.93 -4.72 2.36
N ILE A 90 -19.17 -5.09 3.39
CA ILE A 90 -19.55 -6.10 4.36
C ILE A 90 -20.16 -5.37 5.55
N ASN A 91 -21.46 -5.55 5.82
CA ASN A 91 -22.08 -5.09 7.05
C ASN A 91 -22.39 -6.29 7.95
N GLN A 92 -21.71 -6.39 9.10
CA GLN A 92 -21.93 -7.46 10.09
C GLN A 92 -22.72 -7.00 11.32
N GLY A 93 -23.43 -5.85 11.28
CA GLY A 93 -24.16 -5.33 12.44
C GLY A 93 -25.66 -5.08 12.22
N ASP A 94 -26.42 -5.07 13.32
CA ASP A 94 -27.80 -4.61 13.40
C ASP A 94 -27.88 -3.12 13.02
N VAL A 95 -28.84 -2.76 12.16
CA VAL A 95 -28.87 -1.44 11.50
C VAL A 95 -29.41 -0.33 12.42
N ALA A 96 -29.76 -0.67 13.67
CA ALA A 96 -30.23 0.28 14.67
C ALA A 96 -29.12 1.20 15.24
N ASP A 97 -27.85 0.80 15.19
CA ASP A 97 -26.71 1.62 15.64
C ASP A 97 -26.02 2.40 14.50
N ALA A 98 -26.53 2.30 13.26
CA ALA A 98 -25.97 2.99 12.10
C ALA A 98 -26.44 4.46 11.96
N VAL A 99 -27.31 4.95 12.85
CA VAL A 99 -27.74 6.36 12.86
C VAL A 99 -26.86 7.14 13.83
N THR A 100 -25.65 7.47 13.36
CA THR A 100 -24.90 8.73 13.57
C THR A 100 -23.41 8.53 13.33
N THR A 101 -23.05 7.94 12.20
CA THR A 101 -21.82 8.34 11.52
C THR A 101 -22.18 8.67 10.09
N VAL A 102 -22.81 9.84 9.91
CA VAL A 102 -22.44 10.66 8.76
C VAL A 102 -20.92 10.69 8.85
N ALA A 103 -20.24 10.08 7.88
CA ALA A 103 -18.80 10.22 7.77
C ALA A 103 -18.54 11.71 7.96
N PRO A 104 -17.79 12.14 9.01
CA PRO A 104 -17.30 13.50 8.99
C PRO A 104 -16.59 13.57 7.64
N THR A 105 -17.00 14.54 6.81
CA THR A 105 -16.20 15.07 5.71
C THR A 105 -14.76 14.80 6.07
N SER A 106 -14.12 13.83 5.39
CA SER A 106 -12.88 13.18 5.85
C SER A 106 -12.04 14.25 6.50
N ALA A 107 -11.96 14.22 7.84
CA ALA A 107 -11.05 15.12 8.53
C ALA A 107 -9.71 14.93 7.80
N PRO A 108 -9.04 16.03 7.37
CA PRO A 108 -7.82 15.90 6.57
C PRO A 108 -6.94 14.85 7.21
N LEU A 109 -6.47 13.88 6.41
CA LEU A 109 -5.58 12.80 6.87
C LEU A 109 -4.50 13.46 7.72
N ARG A 110 -4.60 13.23 9.02
CA ARG A 110 -3.73 13.88 9.98
C ARG A 110 -2.58 12.92 10.24
N GLY A 111 -1.38 13.43 10.02
CA GLY A 111 -0.15 12.64 9.96
C GLY A 111 0.58 12.84 8.63
N PRO A 112 1.87 12.49 8.59
CA PRO A 112 2.70 12.61 7.40
C PRO A 112 2.24 11.61 6.35
N HIS A 113 1.99 12.12 5.15
CA HIS A 113 1.63 11.36 3.96
C HIS A 113 2.75 11.47 2.93
N CYS A 114 2.84 10.48 2.04
CA CYS A 114 3.82 10.55 0.97
C CYS A 114 3.41 11.59 -0.08
N THR A 115 4.37 12.43 -0.46
CA THR A 115 4.27 13.28 -1.64
C THR A 115 4.79 12.54 -2.87
N CYS A 116 4.22 12.86 -4.03
CA CYS A 116 4.66 12.33 -5.32
C CYS A 116 5.09 13.47 -6.26
N ASN A 117 6.40 13.58 -6.45
CA ASN A 117 7.05 14.41 -7.45
C ASN A 117 8.00 13.53 -8.26
N TYR A 118 7.63 13.24 -9.52
CA TYR A 118 8.37 12.31 -10.38
C TYR A 118 9.85 12.70 -10.55
N SER A 119 10.14 14.00 -10.63
CA SER A 119 11.50 14.51 -10.87
C SER A 119 12.45 14.28 -9.70
N THR A 120 11.92 13.96 -8.51
CA THR A 120 12.69 13.72 -7.30
C THR A 120 12.45 12.32 -6.72
N VAL A 121 11.81 11.42 -7.48
CA VAL A 121 11.76 9.98 -7.15
C VAL A 121 13.18 9.39 -7.20
N TRP A 122 13.52 8.57 -6.20
CA TRP A 122 14.89 8.12 -5.97
C TRP A 122 14.99 6.60 -5.80
N LEU A 123 14.91 5.89 -6.92
CA LEU A 123 14.87 4.43 -6.97
C LEU A 123 16.07 3.81 -7.70
N ASP A 124 16.31 2.52 -7.45
CA ASP A 124 17.12 1.67 -8.32
C ASP A 124 16.19 0.80 -9.16
N VAL A 125 16.04 1.13 -10.44
CA VAL A 125 15.08 0.48 -11.33
C VAL A 125 15.79 -0.39 -12.36
N ILE A 126 15.41 -1.66 -12.46
CA ILE A 126 15.78 -2.51 -13.59
C ILE A 126 14.54 -2.70 -14.46
N TYR A 127 14.64 -2.23 -15.71
CA TYR A 127 13.63 -2.55 -16.73
C TYR A 127 13.96 -3.90 -17.35
N ILE A 128 12.99 -4.81 -17.36
CA ILE A 128 13.09 -6.13 -17.98
C ILE A 128 12.12 -6.18 -19.15
N PHE A 129 12.64 -6.30 -20.37
CA PHE A 129 11.85 -6.37 -21.59
C PHE A 129 11.77 -7.81 -22.11
N ASP A 130 10.55 -8.27 -22.36
CA ASP A 130 10.31 -9.49 -23.14
C ASP A 130 10.64 -9.24 -24.62
N ALA A 131 11.75 -9.82 -25.08
CA ALA A 131 12.23 -9.75 -26.46
C ALA A 131 11.96 -11.04 -27.26
N SER A 132 11.08 -11.91 -26.74
CA SER A 132 10.66 -13.15 -27.38
C SER A 132 9.74 -12.89 -28.57
N ALA A 133 9.49 -13.94 -29.37
CA ALA A 133 8.55 -13.92 -30.47
C ALA A 133 7.11 -13.55 -30.05
N ALA A 134 6.75 -13.69 -28.76
CA ALA A 134 5.41 -13.33 -28.26
C ALA A 134 5.17 -11.81 -28.28
N THR A 135 6.20 -11.01 -27.99
CA THR A 135 6.13 -9.54 -27.94
C THR A 135 6.28 -8.88 -29.31
N THR A 136 6.72 -9.62 -30.32
CA THR A 136 7.06 -9.10 -31.65
C THR A 136 8.12 -8.00 -31.66
N ALA A 137 8.69 -7.70 -32.84
CA ALA A 137 9.62 -6.59 -32.98
C ALA A 137 8.93 -5.23 -32.77
N ASN A 138 7.64 -5.12 -33.15
CA ASN A 138 6.89 -3.87 -33.02
C ASN A 138 6.47 -3.64 -31.57
N GLY A 139 5.94 -4.67 -30.88
CA GLY A 139 5.56 -4.53 -29.47
C GLY A 139 6.75 -4.19 -28.58
N LEU A 140 7.95 -4.74 -28.85
CA LEU A 140 9.17 -4.37 -28.12
C LEU A 140 9.52 -2.88 -28.28
N MET A 141 9.28 -2.32 -29.47
CA MET A 141 9.49 -0.90 -29.75
C MET A 141 8.46 -0.02 -29.05
N GLU A 142 7.19 -0.43 -29.04
CA GLU A 142 6.12 0.26 -28.29
C GLU A 142 6.41 0.27 -26.79
N LEU A 143 6.86 -0.85 -26.23
CA LEU A 143 7.27 -0.97 -24.83
C LEU A 143 8.45 -0.05 -24.50
N LEU A 144 9.48 -0.01 -25.35
CA LEU A 144 10.60 0.91 -25.18
C LEU A 144 10.13 2.37 -25.19
N GLY A 145 9.27 2.73 -26.14
CA GLY A 145 8.70 4.07 -26.25
C GLY A 145 7.85 4.48 -25.03
N LYS A 146 7.05 3.55 -24.48
CA LYS A 146 6.30 3.77 -23.23
C LYS A 146 7.24 4.03 -22.06
N VAL A 147 8.26 3.17 -21.88
CA VAL A 147 9.24 3.33 -20.79
C VAL A 147 10.02 4.63 -20.92
N GLN A 148 10.42 5.01 -22.13
CA GLN A 148 11.09 6.30 -22.37
C GLN A 148 10.17 7.48 -22.07
N THR A 149 8.88 7.38 -22.40
CA THR A 149 7.87 8.40 -22.06
C THR A 149 7.74 8.59 -20.55
N ASP A 150 7.66 7.49 -19.79
CA ASP A 150 7.64 7.56 -18.33
C ASP A 150 8.95 8.13 -17.79
N ALA A 151 10.09 7.66 -18.31
CA ALA A 151 11.42 8.08 -17.87
C ALA A 151 11.68 9.57 -18.05
N GLN A 152 11.04 10.27 -19.00
CA GLN A 152 11.19 11.72 -19.18
C GLN A 152 10.81 12.55 -17.95
N TRP A 153 9.97 12.00 -17.07
CA TRP A 153 9.54 12.66 -15.84
C TRP A 153 10.47 12.40 -14.66
N LEU A 154 11.37 11.42 -14.79
CA LEU A 154 12.34 11.05 -13.75
C LEU A 154 13.64 11.83 -13.92
N ASN A 155 14.41 11.92 -12.84
CA ASN A 155 15.79 12.38 -12.86
C ASN A 155 16.74 11.18 -12.89
N ILE A 156 17.14 10.73 -14.09
CA ILE A 156 18.06 9.58 -14.25
C ILE A 156 19.52 10.03 -14.27
N ALA A 157 20.31 9.50 -13.34
CA ALA A 157 21.74 9.77 -13.24
C ALA A 157 22.58 8.49 -13.17
N LYS A 158 23.86 8.62 -13.54
CA LYS A 158 24.85 7.54 -13.41
C LYS A 158 25.37 7.45 -11.99
N SER A 159 25.74 6.25 -11.55
CA SER A 159 26.33 6.02 -10.21
C SER A 159 27.65 6.78 -9.99
N THR A 160 28.37 7.11 -11.05
CA THR A 160 29.64 7.85 -10.99
C THR A 160 29.46 9.37 -10.98
N ASP A 161 28.22 9.88 -11.10
CA ASP A 161 27.97 11.31 -11.10
C ASP A 161 27.97 11.86 -9.68
N THR A 162 29.11 12.43 -9.27
CA THR A 162 29.29 13.02 -7.94
C THR A 162 28.49 14.31 -7.75
N SER A 163 27.90 14.87 -8.81
CA SER A 163 27.05 16.06 -8.75
C SER A 163 25.56 15.73 -8.64
N ALA A 164 25.19 14.45 -8.74
CA ALA A 164 23.81 14.02 -8.65
C ALA A 164 23.26 14.28 -7.23
N SER A 165 22.12 14.99 -7.18
CA SER A 165 21.29 15.12 -5.97
C SER A 165 20.96 13.74 -5.41
N GLU A 166 20.75 13.61 -4.10
CA GLU A 166 20.22 12.38 -3.49
C GLU A 166 18.86 11.96 -4.09
N TYR A 167 18.12 12.91 -4.64
CA TYR A 167 16.86 12.72 -5.37
C TYR A 167 17.09 12.41 -6.86
N HIS A 168 17.66 11.23 -7.13
CA HIS A 168 17.78 10.70 -8.48
C HIS A 168 17.45 9.21 -8.52
N THR A 169 16.97 8.78 -9.68
CA THR A 169 16.74 7.38 -10.03
C THR A 169 17.90 6.85 -10.86
N ARG A 170 18.25 5.58 -10.67
CA ARG A 170 19.25 4.89 -11.47
C ARG A 170 18.59 3.74 -12.17
N VAL A 171 18.99 3.52 -13.41
CA VAL A 171 18.33 2.56 -14.28
C VAL A 171 19.32 1.54 -14.82
N GLY A 172 18.87 0.30 -14.96
CA GLY A 172 19.50 -0.74 -15.77
C GLY A 172 18.47 -1.36 -16.70
N ILE A 173 18.95 -2.01 -17.76
CA ILE A 173 18.10 -2.61 -18.79
C ILE A 173 18.53 -4.05 -19.02
N ILE A 174 17.57 -4.95 -18.96
CA ILE A 174 17.70 -6.36 -19.30
C ILE A 174 16.63 -6.66 -20.37
N TYR A 175 16.98 -7.50 -21.33
CA TYR A 175 15.99 -8.13 -22.19
C TYR A 175 16.11 -9.65 -22.08
N TYR A 176 15.00 -10.36 -22.30
CA TYR A 176 14.97 -11.81 -22.22
C TYR A 176 14.15 -12.46 -23.32
N ASP A 177 14.54 -13.69 -23.63
CA ASP A 177 13.91 -14.62 -24.55
C ASP A 177 14.16 -16.05 -24.00
N SER A 178 14.72 -17.00 -24.75
CA SER A 178 15.24 -18.25 -24.17
C SER A 178 16.40 -18.00 -23.18
N ASP A 179 17.16 -16.92 -23.39
CA ASP A 179 18.21 -16.44 -22.49
C ASP A 179 17.89 -15.03 -21.97
N ALA A 180 18.59 -14.57 -20.93
CA ALA A 180 18.50 -13.20 -20.45
C ALA A 180 19.84 -12.47 -20.61
N THR A 181 19.81 -11.20 -21.00
CA THR A 181 21.02 -10.40 -21.26
C THR A 181 20.90 -9.00 -20.67
N VAL A 182 21.95 -8.54 -19.99
CA VAL A 182 22.08 -7.14 -19.55
C VAL A 182 22.44 -6.28 -20.77
N TYR A 183 21.54 -5.38 -21.16
CA TYR A 183 21.80 -4.36 -22.18
C TYR A 183 22.57 -3.18 -21.58
N ALA A 184 22.15 -2.72 -20.40
CA ALA A 184 22.79 -1.64 -19.66
C ALA A 184 22.85 -1.98 -18.17
N PRO A 185 24.05 -1.96 -17.53
CA PRO A 185 24.17 -2.15 -16.09
C PRO A 185 23.43 -1.08 -15.28
N LEU A 186 23.04 -1.41 -14.05
CA LEU A 186 22.39 -0.44 -13.15
C LEU A 186 23.27 0.79 -12.92
N GLY A 187 22.70 1.98 -13.19
CA GLY A 187 23.39 3.25 -12.98
C GLY A 187 24.47 3.55 -14.01
N SER A 188 24.46 2.88 -15.17
CA SER A 188 25.39 3.17 -16.26
C SER A 188 24.90 4.21 -17.26
N LEU A 189 23.63 4.63 -17.17
CA LEU A 189 22.97 5.53 -18.13
C LEU A 189 22.64 6.89 -17.49
N THR A 190 22.82 7.96 -18.25
CA THR A 190 22.19 9.26 -17.96
C THR A 190 20.76 9.26 -18.52
N GLN A 191 19.97 10.26 -18.13
CA GLN A 191 18.69 10.58 -18.77
C GLN A 191 18.80 10.60 -20.31
N MET A 192 19.79 11.33 -20.85
CA MET A 192 19.95 11.43 -22.31
C MET A 192 20.35 10.10 -22.95
N ASP A 193 21.22 9.31 -22.31
CA ASP A 193 21.60 7.99 -22.82
C ASP A 193 20.37 7.08 -22.91
N PHE A 194 19.52 7.09 -21.87
CA PHE A 194 18.31 6.26 -21.81
C PHE A 194 17.26 6.66 -22.86
N LEU A 195 16.97 7.97 -22.97
CA LEU A 195 15.98 8.51 -23.91
C LEU A 195 16.42 8.42 -25.38
N SER A 196 17.72 8.22 -25.65
CA SER A 196 18.26 8.13 -27.00
C SER A 196 18.46 6.70 -27.50
N ILE A 197 18.10 5.68 -26.71
CA ILE A 197 18.13 4.27 -27.15
C ILE A 197 17.18 4.11 -28.33
N PRO A 198 17.67 3.76 -29.53
CA PRO A 198 16.83 3.70 -30.71
C PRO A 198 16.00 2.42 -30.76
N THR A 199 16.58 1.28 -30.36
CA THR A 199 15.95 -0.04 -30.38
C THR A 199 16.61 -0.94 -29.34
N LEU A 200 15.91 -2.01 -28.93
CA LEU A 200 16.48 -3.13 -28.18
C LEU A 200 16.68 -4.35 -29.10
N PRO A 201 17.63 -5.25 -28.80
CA PRO A 201 17.81 -6.47 -29.57
C PRO A 201 16.55 -7.35 -29.52
N PHE A 202 16.00 -7.67 -30.70
CA PHE A 202 14.90 -8.62 -30.86
C PHE A 202 15.42 -9.93 -31.45
N ARG A 203 15.13 -11.06 -30.80
CA ARG A 203 15.68 -12.37 -31.20
C ARG A 203 14.68 -13.29 -31.89
N ASN A 204 13.39 -12.94 -31.91
CA ASN A 204 12.33 -13.76 -32.50
C ASN A 204 12.35 -15.23 -32.00
N ASP A 205 12.76 -15.41 -30.75
CA ASP A 205 12.92 -16.71 -30.13
C ASP A 205 11.62 -17.09 -29.37
N PRO A 206 11.13 -18.33 -29.46
CA PRO A 206 9.86 -18.73 -28.84
C PRO A 206 9.92 -18.94 -27.31
N GLY A 207 11.10 -18.90 -26.70
CA GLY A 207 11.33 -19.06 -25.27
C GLY A 207 11.16 -17.77 -24.46
N THR A 208 10.85 -17.92 -23.17
CA THR A 208 10.54 -16.83 -22.23
C THR A 208 11.09 -17.12 -20.83
N ASN A 209 12.41 -17.02 -20.67
CA ASN A 209 13.18 -17.31 -19.46
C ASN A 209 13.22 -16.10 -18.51
N LEU A 210 12.05 -15.75 -17.99
CA LEU A 210 11.89 -14.64 -17.06
C LEU A 210 12.68 -14.87 -15.74
N GLU A 211 12.84 -16.13 -15.31
CA GLU A 211 13.63 -16.47 -14.12
C GLU A 211 15.10 -16.01 -14.27
N ALA A 212 15.72 -16.27 -15.43
CA ALA A 212 17.09 -15.81 -15.70
C ALA A 212 17.18 -14.28 -15.69
N ALA A 213 16.16 -13.58 -16.20
CA ALA A 213 16.12 -12.13 -16.22
C ALA A 213 16.04 -11.53 -14.81
N ILE A 214 15.18 -12.09 -13.94
CA ILE A 214 15.09 -11.67 -12.54
C ILE A 214 16.41 -11.96 -11.81
N ASN A 215 17.02 -13.13 -12.02
CA ASN A 215 18.34 -13.46 -11.46
C ASN A 215 19.42 -12.42 -11.85
N LEU A 216 19.45 -12.02 -13.12
CA LEU A 216 20.37 -10.97 -13.56
C LEU A 216 20.08 -9.62 -12.90
N ALA A 217 18.81 -9.26 -12.72
CA ALA A 217 18.43 -8.04 -12.00
C ALA A 217 18.92 -8.07 -10.54
N LEU A 218 18.71 -9.19 -9.83
CA LEU A 218 19.20 -9.36 -8.45
C LEU A 218 20.72 -9.23 -8.36
N ASN A 219 21.45 -9.77 -9.33
CA ASN A 219 22.91 -9.61 -9.38
C ASN A 219 23.34 -8.15 -9.56
N GLN A 220 22.56 -7.34 -10.29
CA GLN A 220 22.83 -5.90 -10.42
C GLN A 220 22.60 -5.17 -9.09
N PHE A 221 21.53 -5.51 -8.36
CA PHE A 221 21.24 -4.94 -7.03
C PHE A 221 22.24 -5.38 -5.94
N ASN A 222 22.91 -6.52 -6.10
CA ASN A 222 23.94 -6.98 -5.17
C ASN A 222 25.34 -6.40 -5.46
N SER A 223 25.49 -5.59 -6.51
CA SER A 223 26.77 -4.98 -6.86
C SER A 223 27.07 -3.74 -6.02
N SER A 224 28.32 -3.28 -6.00
CA SER A 224 28.73 -2.00 -5.38
C SER A 224 28.03 -0.78 -5.97
N ALA A 225 27.28 -0.95 -7.06
CA ALA A 225 26.45 0.09 -7.62
C ALA A 225 25.16 0.31 -6.80
N HIS A 226 24.64 -0.64 -6.03
CA HIS A 226 23.38 -0.45 -5.30
C HIS A 226 23.51 0.54 -4.13
N ARG A 227 22.47 1.37 -3.96
CA ARG A 227 22.35 2.38 -2.92
C ARG A 227 21.42 1.84 -1.85
N ILE A 228 21.97 1.58 -0.67
CA ILE A 228 21.25 0.92 0.43
C ILE A 228 20.03 1.72 0.93
N GLU A 229 20.00 3.02 0.66
CA GLU A 229 18.89 3.92 0.99
C GLU A 229 17.75 3.86 -0.05
N ALA A 230 18.02 3.45 -1.29
CA ALA A 230 17.00 3.36 -2.34
C ALA A 230 16.30 2.02 -2.38
N LYS A 231 15.00 2.04 -2.70
CA LYS A 231 14.26 0.82 -3.02
C LYS A 231 14.67 0.28 -4.39
N THR A 232 14.83 -1.04 -4.43
CA THR A 232 15.07 -1.79 -5.66
C THR A 232 13.74 -2.13 -6.32
N VAL A 233 13.59 -1.79 -7.59
CA VAL A 233 12.37 -1.98 -8.37
C VAL A 233 12.71 -2.72 -9.64
N ILE A 234 11.94 -3.77 -9.93
CA ILE A 234 11.94 -4.40 -11.26
C ILE A 234 10.66 -3.96 -11.95
N HIS A 235 10.81 -3.33 -13.12
CA HIS A 235 9.69 -3.04 -14.01
C HIS A 235 9.73 -4.06 -15.16
N LEU A 236 8.86 -5.06 -15.07
CA LEU A 236 8.70 -6.12 -16.06
C LEU A 236 7.70 -5.67 -17.13
N LEU A 237 8.15 -5.68 -18.39
CA LEU A 237 7.35 -5.41 -19.56
C LEU A 237 7.29 -6.69 -20.39
N ALA A 238 6.13 -7.33 -20.39
CA ALA A 238 5.94 -8.65 -21.00
C ALA A 238 4.59 -8.76 -21.70
N THR A 239 4.49 -9.69 -22.64
CA THR A 239 3.25 -9.99 -23.39
C THR A 239 2.71 -11.37 -23.10
N THR A 240 3.52 -12.23 -22.47
CA THR A 240 3.14 -13.60 -22.17
C THR A 240 3.82 -14.09 -20.91
N TYR A 241 3.21 -15.14 -20.34
CA TYR A 241 3.75 -15.89 -19.22
C TYR A 241 3.41 -17.35 -19.42
N ARG A 242 4.39 -18.24 -19.24
CA ARG A 242 4.20 -19.69 -19.35
C ARG A 242 4.41 -20.32 -17.96
N PRO A 243 3.32 -20.57 -17.19
CA PRO A 243 3.43 -21.18 -15.87
C PRO A 243 3.93 -22.64 -15.97
N GLY A 244 4.78 -23.06 -15.03
CA GLY A 244 5.11 -24.47 -14.83
C GLY A 244 6.11 -25.08 -15.82
N ASP A 245 6.86 -24.26 -16.56
CA ASP A 245 8.07 -24.73 -17.24
C ASP A 245 9.21 -24.91 -16.21
N TYR A 246 10.34 -25.52 -16.59
CA TYR A 246 11.51 -25.72 -15.71
C TYR A 246 12.09 -24.40 -15.14
N GLN A 247 11.65 -23.26 -15.68
CA GLN A 247 12.10 -21.90 -15.38
C GLN A 247 10.99 -21.03 -14.75
N ASP A 248 10.22 -21.57 -13.78
CA ASP A 248 9.14 -20.84 -13.11
C ASP A 248 9.70 -19.67 -12.27
N PRO A 249 9.44 -18.40 -12.64
CA PRO A 249 9.98 -17.25 -11.94
C PRO A 249 9.26 -16.91 -10.63
N THR A 250 8.20 -17.65 -10.26
CA THR A 250 7.39 -17.33 -9.07
C THR A 250 8.24 -17.32 -7.79
N GLN A 251 9.07 -18.33 -7.56
CA GLN A 251 9.85 -18.43 -6.33
C GLN A 251 10.87 -17.28 -6.20
N ILE A 252 11.55 -16.94 -7.29
CA ILE A 252 12.53 -15.86 -7.28
C ILE A 252 11.86 -14.49 -7.16
N ALA A 253 10.71 -14.29 -7.79
CA ALA A 253 9.91 -13.07 -7.64
C ALA A 253 9.41 -12.90 -6.20
N GLU A 254 8.91 -13.97 -5.56
CA GLU A 254 8.51 -13.93 -4.15
C GLU A 254 9.69 -13.64 -3.21
N THR A 255 10.88 -14.18 -3.51
CA THR A 255 12.09 -13.89 -2.73
C THR A 255 12.45 -12.41 -2.82
N PHE A 256 12.49 -11.86 -4.04
CA PHE A 256 12.76 -10.42 -4.25
C PHE A 256 11.75 -9.52 -3.54
N LYS A 257 10.46 -9.87 -3.61
CA LYS A 257 9.39 -9.15 -2.89
C LYS A 257 9.55 -9.26 -1.36
N GLY A 258 9.90 -10.44 -0.86
CA GLY A 258 10.15 -10.70 0.55
C GLY A 258 11.34 -9.93 1.12
N ASP A 259 12.37 -9.69 0.29
CA ASP A 259 13.54 -8.87 0.63
C ASP A 259 13.25 -7.35 0.54
N GLY A 260 12.01 -6.97 0.23
CA GLY A 260 11.55 -5.59 0.19
C GLY A 260 11.69 -4.91 -1.17
N GLY A 261 11.97 -5.66 -2.22
CA GLY A 261 11.93 -5.21 -3.61
C GLY A 261 10.49 -5.10 -4.14
N ILE A 262 10.29 -4.26 -5.16
CA ILE A 262 8.98 -4.03 -5.78
C ILE A 262 8.97 -4.53 -7.22
N MET A 263 8.01 -5.40 -7.53
CA MET A 263 7.75 -5.91 -8.88
C MET A 263 6.60 -5.14 -9.51
N ILE A 264 6.91 -4.20 -10.40
CA ILE A 264 5.94 -3.52 -11.27
C ILE A 264 5.82 -4.33 -12.54
N VAL A 265 4.60 -4.74 -12.90
CA VAL A 265 4.36 -5.58 -14.07
C VAL A 265 3.39 -4.88 -15.01
N TYR A 266 3.85 -4.68 -16.24
CA TYR A 266 3.11 -4.08 -17.34
C TYR A 266 2.85 -5.16 -18.40
N ASP A 267 1.63 -5.68 -18.40
CA ASP A 267 1.16 -6.66 -19.39
C ASP A 267 0.75 -5.96 -20.69
N TYR A 268 1.63 -6.02 -21.69
CA TYR A 268 1.38 -5.40 -22.98
C TYR A 268 0.53 -6.31 -23.86
N ILE A 269 -0.67 -5.82 -24.16
CA ILE A 269 -1.61 -6.50 -25.05
C ILE A 269 -1.30 -6.11 -26.49
N GLU A 270 -0.76 -7.05 -27.24
CA GLU A 270 -0.58 -6.94 -28.70
C GLU A 270 -1.92 -6.70 -29.43
N ALA A 271 -1.88 -6.18 -30.66
CA ALA A 271 -3.08 -5.79 -31.43
C ALA A 271 -4.14 -6.91 -31.58
N HIS A 272 -3.73 -8.17 -31.47
CA HIS A 272 -4.59 -9.36 -31.44
C HIS A 272 -4.30 -10.28 -30.23
N GLY A 273 -3.57 -9.77 -29.24
CA GLY A 273 -3.25 -10.47 -28.02
C GLY A 273 -4.40 -10.49 -27.02
N SER A 274 -4.20 -11.21 -25.94
CA SER A 274 -5.07 -11.20 -24.77
C SER A 274 -4.23 -10.97 -23.53
N VAL A 275 -4.84 -10.40 -22.49
CA VAL A 275 -4.23 -10.30 -21.15
C VAL A 275 -3.61 -11.64 -20.76
N ALA A 276 -2.41 -11.59 -20.21
CA ALA A 276 -1.71 -12.72 -19.60
C ALA A 276 -1.89 -12.66 -18.08
N PRO A 277 -3.03 -13.15 -17.54
CA PRO A 277 -3.40 -12.94 -16.13
C PRO A 277 -2.40 -13.54 -15.13
N GLU A 278 -1.59 -14.50 -15.57
CA GLU A 278 -0.55 -15.13 -14.76
C GLU A 278 0.57 -14.15 -14.41
N LEU A 279 0.84 -13.13 -15.22
CA LEU A 279 1.82 -12.07 -14.91
C LEU A 279 1.49 -11.31 -13.62
N ASN A 280 0.22 -11.25 -13.24
CA ASN A 280 -0.20 -10.64 -11.97
C ASN A 280 0.35 -11.40 -10.75
N THR A 281 0.64 -12.69 -10.87
CA THR A 281 1.24 -13.48 -9.76
C THR A 281 2.68 -13.07 -9.47
N ILE A 282 3.37 -12.52 -10.47
CA ILE A 282 4.75 -12.03 -10.36
C ILE A 282 4.78 -10.63 -9.72
N ALA A 283 3.76 -9.81 -10.00
CA ALA A 283 3.65 -8.46 -9.48
C ALA A 283 3.63 -8.39 -7.95
N SER A 284 4.06 -7.26 -7.41
CA SER A 284 3.75 -6.89 -6.03
C SER A 284 2.26 -6.51 -5.92
N PRO A 285 1.64 -6.65 -4.74
CA PRO A 285 0.24 -6.26 -4.55
C PRO A 285 -0.04 -4.83 -5.02
N GLY A 286 -0.99 -4.65 -5.94
CA GLY A 286 -1.33 -3.34 -6.51
C GLY A 286 -0.38 -2.81 -7.59
N TYR A 287 0.64 -3.57 -8.02
CA TYR A 287 1.66 -3.18 -8.99
C TYR A 287 1.54 -3.88 -10.36
N PHE A 288 0.38 -4.45 -10.67
CA PHE A 288 0.05 -5.01 -11.97
C PHE A 288 -0.87 -4.07 -12.75
N THR A 289 -0.57 -3.85 -14.03
CA THR A 289 -1.48 -3.20 -14.99
C THR A 289 -1.38 -3.86 -16.36
N THR A 290 -2.36 -3.59 -17.20
CA THR A 290 -2.33 -3.94 -18.62
C THR A 290 -2.26 -2.68 -19.47
N SER A 291 -1.78 -2.80 -20.71
CA SER A 291 -1.78 -1.66 -21.65
C SER A 291 -3.18 -1.11 -21.94
N SER A 292 -4.23 -1.92 -21.80
CA SER A 292 -5.62 -1.47 -21.93
C SER A 292 -6.17 -0.75 -20.70
N ASP A 293 -5.62 -1.03 -19.51
CA ASP A 293 -6.06 -0.41 -18.25
C ASP A 293 -5.33 0.92 -17.98
N ASP A 294 -4.07 1.04 -18.43
CA ASP A 294 -3.24 2.26 -18.31
C ASP A 294 -3.59 3.33 -19.36
N THR A 295 -4.87 3.69 -19.45
CA THR A 295 -5.40 4.56 -20.52
C THR A 295 -4.84 6.00 -20.52
N ASP A 296 -4.42 6.50 -19.37
CA ASP A 296 -3.79 7.82 -19.23
C ASP A 296 -2.25 7.76 -19.16
N GLY A 297 -1.68 6.55 -19.18
CA GLY A 297 -0.25 6.30 -19.11
C GLY A 297 0.38 6.54 -17.73
N SER A 298 -0.42 6.88 -16.71
CA SER A 298 0.09 7.35 -15.41
C SER A 298 0.44 6.21 -14.44
N PHE A 299 0.00 4.97 -14.69
CA PHE A 299 0.12 3.87 -13.73
C PHE A 299 1.55 3.65 -13.26
N VAL A 300 2.50 3.57 -14.19
CA VAL A 300 3.91 3.26 -13.90
C VAL A 300 4.58 4.38 -13.11
N LEU A 301 4.29 5.64 -13.46
CA LEU A 301 4.82 6.80 -12.73
C LEU A 301 4.28 6.86 -11.29
N ASN A 302 2.98 6.64 -11.11
CA ASN A 302 2.37 6.53 -9.79
C ASN A 302 2.95 5.34 -9.01
N ALA A 303 3.19 4.22 -9.68
CA ALA A 303 3.85 3.05 -9.08
C ALA A 303 5.29 3.36 -8.63
N PHE A 304 6.04 4.17 -9.36
CA PHE A 304 7.36 4.61 -8.89
C PHE A 304 7.26 5.53 -7.68
N CYS A 305 6.31 6.46 -7.62
CA CYS A 305 6.08 7.27 -6.42
C CYS A 305 5.73 6.39 -5.21
N ASP A 306 4.84 5.42 -5.40
CA ASP A 306 4.39 4.51 -4.36
C ASP A 306 5.51 3.57 -3.90
N ALA A 307 6.36 3.09 -4.82
CA ALA A 307 7.54 2.32 -4.46
C ALA A 307 8.58 3.16 -3.69
N ASN A 308 8.62 4.47 -3.97
CA ASN A 308 9.46 5.43 -3.27
C ASN A 308 8.85 5.90 -1.93
N CYS A 309 7.61 5.50 -1.63
CA CYS A 309 6.89 5.78 -0.39
C CYS A 309 7.05 4.62 0.60
N PHE A 310 8.01 4.70 1.52
CA PHE A 310 8.32 3.59 2.42
C PHE A 310 8.80 4.04 3.80
N CYS A 311 8.72 3.12 4.77
CA CYS A 311 9.33 3.30 6.07
C CYS A 311 10.78 2.84 6.09
N PHE A 312 11.61 3.57 6.83
CA PHE A 312 12.99 3.16 7.08
C PHE A 312 13.05 1.78 7.75
N VAL A 313 14.16 1.06 7.54
CA VAL A 313 14.36 -0.27 8.13
C VAL A 313 14.17 -0.22 9.65
N GLY A 314 13.35 -1.13 10.18
CA GLY A 314 13.01 -1.21 11.61
C GLY A 314 11.78 -0.39 12.01
N TYR A 315 11.25 0.45 11.13
CA TYR A 315 9.96 1.13 11.34
C TYR A 315 8.83 0.31 10.72
N ASN A 316 7.67 0.32 11.38
CA ASN A 316 6.46 -0.32 10.91
C ASN A 316 5.58 0.72 10.21
N ALA A 317 5.16 0.43 9.00
CA ALA A 317 4.18 1.24 8.28
C ALA A 317 2.81 1.08 8.93
N TYR A 318 2.13 2.19 9.20
CA TYR A 318 0.68 2.16 9.40
C TYR A 318 -0.01 2.54 8.10
N SER A 319 -0.79 1.60 7.56
CA SER A 319 -1.59 1.82 6.37
C SER A 319 -3.02 1.37 6.60
N GLN A 320 -3.94 2.11 6.00
CA GLN A 320 -5.32 1.68 5.80
C GLN A 320 -5.61 1.39 4.32
N ASP A 321 -4.60 1.51 3.46
CA ASP A 321 -4.71 1.15 2.05
C ASP A 321 -4.61 -0.37 1.88
N THR A 322 -5.60 -0.96 1.21
CA THR A 322 -5.62 -2.39 0.88
C THR A 322 -4.84 -2.73 -0.39
N GLY A 323 -4.42 -1.72 -1.16
CA GLY A 323 -3.68 -1.86 -2.40
C GLY A 323 -2.19 -2.09 -2.18
N ARG A 324 -1.41 -1.01 -2.18
CA ARG A 324 0.07 -1.06 -2.13
C ARG A 324 0.62 -0.97 -0.70
N ASN A 325 -0.27 -0.83 0.29
CA ASN A 325 0.05 -0.77 1.73
C ASN A 325 1.01 0.38 2.06
N LEU A 326 0.74 1.56 1.49
CA LEU A 326 1.60 2.74 1.64
C LEU A 326 1.57 3.30 3.07
N PRO A 327 2.70 3.76 3.63
CA PRO A 327 2.79 4.39 4.94
C PRO A 327 2.22 5.83 4.97
N ASN A 328 1.08 6.08 4.33
CA ASN A 328 0.45 7.40 4.22
C ASN A 328 -0.06 7.96 5.56
N GLN A 329 0.05 7.19 6.64
CA GLN A 329 -0.26 7.62 7.99
C GLN A 329 0.94 7.44 8.92
N GLY A 330 2.15 7.51 8.37
CA GLY A 330 3.42 7.54 9.11
C GLY A 330 4.09 6.19 9.33
N CYS A 331 5.31 6.29 9.85
CA CYS A 331 6.20 5.19 10.16
C CYS A 331 6.50 5.14 11.65
N TYR A 332 6.43 3.95 12.24
CA TYR A 332 6.42 3.79 13.70
C TYR A 332 7.53 2.90 14.21
N TYR A 333 8.30 3.40 15.18
CA TYR A 333 9.34 2.64 15.86
C TYR A 333 8.98 2.45 17.34
N PRO A 334 8.77 1.21 17.80
CA PRO A 334 8.51 0.95 19.22
C PRO A 334 9.83 1.02 19.99
N VAL A 335 9.92 1.91 20.96
CA VAL A 335 11.15 2.04 21.76
C VAL A 335 11.19 0.94 22.83
N GLU A 336 12.34 0.27 22.93
CA GLU A 336 12.53 -0.90 23.80
C GLU A 336 12.73 -0.59 25.30
N THR A 337 12.58 0.67 25.70
CA THR A 337 12.72 1.11 27.10
C THR A 337 11.56 1.99 27.53
N THR A 338 11.27 2.01 28.82
CA THR A 338 10.29 2.94 29.39
C THR A 338 10.94 4.25 29.79
N ASN A 339 10.26 5.36 29.52
CA ASN A 339 10.77 6.70 29.80
C ASN A 339 9.66 7.61 30.33
N GLY A 340 10.03 8.67 31.04
CA GLY A 340 9.13 9.79 31.32
C GLY A 340 8.68 10.47 30.02
N TYR A 341 7.50 11.08 30.02
CA TYR A 341 6.88 11.66 28.82
C TYR A 341 7.81 12.62 28.07
N THR A 342 8.39 13.62 28.76
CA THR A 342 9.30 14.59 28.14
C THR A 342 10.59 13.95 27.62
N ILE A 343 11.07 12.88 28.27
CA ILE A 343 12.24 12.15 27.80
C ILE A 343 11.89 11.32 26.56
N ALA A 344 10.69 10.71 26.54
CA ALA A 344 10.18 9.97 25.40
C ALA A 344 9.99 10.89 24.18
N GLU A 345 9.44 12.09 24.38
CA GLU A 345 9.36 13.14 23.36
C GLU A 345 10.73 13.52 22.81
N ASN A 346 11.69 13.88 23.68
CA ASN A 346 13.03 14.25 23.24
C ASN A 346 13.74 13.11 22.49
N ARG A 347 13.48 11.87 22.91
CA ARG A 347 13.99 10.69 22.23
C ARG A 347 13.40 10.55 20.82
N CYS A 348 12.09 10.72 20.65
CA CYS A 348 11.50 10.70 19.31
C CYS A 348 12.01 11.84 18.42
N LYS A 349 12.18 13.05 18.95
CA LYS A 349 12.79 14.17 18.21
C LYS A 349 14.22 13.87 17.75
N SER A 350 14.99 13.12 18.55
CA SER A 350 16.35 12.71 18.17
C SER A 350 16.40 11.67 17.06
N PHE A 351 15.29 10.96 16.78
CA PHE A 351 15.17 10.00 15.69
C PHE A 351 14.43 10.65 14.51
N ASN A 352 15.17 11.09 13.48
CA ASN A 352 14.61 11.65 12.24
C ASN A 352 13.56 12.77 12.47
N ASN A 353 13.77 13.60 13.50
CA ASN A 353 12.85 14.68 13.87
C ASN A 353 11.40 14.20 14.13
N GLY A 354 11.27 12.97 14.63
CA GLY A 354 9.99 12.36 14.95
C GLY A 354 9.33 12.92 16.21
N TYR A 355 8.16 12.39 16.51
CA TYR A 355 7.38 12.74 17.69
C TYR A 355 6.75 11.50 18.33
N LEU A 356 6.24 11.62 19.54
CA LEU A 356 5.44 10.56 20.15
C LEU A 356 4.19 10.32 19.32
N ALA A 357 3.91 9.07 18.99
CA ALA A 357 2.85 8.69 18.06
C ALA A 357 1.50 9.33 18.38
N THR A 358 0.88 9.93 17.37
CA THR A 358 -0.48 10.47 17.46
C THR A 358 -1.50 9.34 17.38
N VAL A 359 -2.73 9.60 17.83
CA VAL A 359 -3.82 8.62 17.76
C VAL A 359 -5.10 9.30 17.29
N GLU A 360 -5.35 9.21 15.99
CA GLU A 360 -6.50 9.81 15.31
C GLU A 360 -7.75 8.93 15.35
N ASN A 361 -7.61 7.61 15.50
CA ASN A 361 -8.71 6.65 15.48
C ASN A 361 -8.38 5.35 16.25
N GLU A 362 -9.40 4.49 16.39
CA GLU A 362 -9.27 3.22 17.10
C GLU A 362 -8.32 2.24 16.40
N ASP A 363 -8.30 2.20 15.06
CA ASP A 363 -7.42 1.29 14.31
C ASP A 363 -5.95 1.62 14.56
N LYS A 364 -5.60 2.91 14.56
CA LYS A 364 -4.24 3.37 14.87
C LYS A 364 -3.88 3.09 16.32
N MET A 365 -4.81 3.29 17.26
CA MET A 365 -4.60 2.91 18.65
C MET A 365 -4.29 1.40 18.78
N ARG A 366 -5.05 0.57 18.09
CA ARG A 366 -4.87 -0.89 18.09
C ARG A 366 -3.56 -1.31 17.42
N PHE A 367 -3.18 -0.64 16.34
CA PHE A 367 -1.89 -0.82 15.69
C PHE A 367 -0.75 -0.54 16.68
N LEU A 368 -0.72 0.63 17.32
CA LEU A 368 0.30 0.98 18.31
C LEU A 368 0.36 0.00 19.48
N TRP A 369 -0.80 -0.40 20.01
CA TRP A 369 -0.88 -1.36 21.11
C TRP A 369 -0.31 -2.74 20.77
N ARG A 370 -0.42 -3.17 19.50
CA ARG A 370 0.18 -4.44 19.02
C ARG A 370 1.69 -4.38 18.86
N MET A 371 2.29 -3.19 18.85
CA MET A 371 3.75 -3.03 18.74
C MET A 371 4.48 -3.38 20.04
N PHE A 372 3.79 -3.42 21.18
CA PHE A 372 4.37 -3.72 22.48
C PHE A 372 3.95 -5.12 22.97
N LYS A 373 4.84 -5.81 23.70
CA LYS A 373 4.52 -7.08 24.35
C LYS A 373 3.41 -6.86 25.38
N GLN A 374 2.29 -7.55 25.23
CA GLN A 374 1.08 -7.30 26.03
C GLN A 374 1.08 -8.04 27.38
N PRO A 375 0.35 -7.53 28.38
CA PRO A 375 -0.34 -6.23 28.43
C PRO A 375 0.62 -5.10 28.82
N THR A 376 0.61 -4.00 28.08
CA THR A 376 1.54 -2.87 28.31
C THR A 376 0.85 -1.51 28.18
N ASN A 377 1.11 -0.64 29.16
CA ASN A 377 0.76 0.77 29.15
C ASN A 377 1.82 1.57 28.39
N PHE A 378 1.40 2.50 27.53
CA PHE A 378 2.33 3.28 26.72
C PHE A 378 1.89 4.74 26.56
N TRP A 379 2.85 5.66 26.51
CA TRP A 379 2.62 7.07 26.19
C TRP A 379 2.14 7.23 24.75
N ILE A 380 1.17 8.14 24.55
CA ILE A 380 0.80 8.66 23.23
C ILE A 380 1.25 10.11 23.12
N GLY A 381 1.31 10.68 21.93
CA GLY A 381 1.78 12.05 21.69
C GLY A 381 0.86 13.17 22.20
N LEU A 382 -0.22 12.84 22.89
CA LEU A 382 -1.09 13.83 23.53
C LEU A 382 -0.52 14.21 24.90
N GLN A 383 -0.45 15.51 25.16
CA GLN A 383 -0.17 16.05 26.49
C GLN A 383 -1.20 17.10 26.89
N TYR A 384 -1.36 17.29 28.20
CA TYR A 384 -1.94 18.50 28.76
C TYR A 384 -0.80 19.45 29.13
N ASP A 385 -0.74 20.63 28.51
CA ASP A 385 0.35 21.60 28.69
C ASP A 385 0.15 22.55 29.90
N GLY A 386 -0.81 22.23 30.77
CA GLY A 386 -1.25 23.09 31.87
C GLY A 386 -2.40 24.03 31.49
N SER A 387 -2.75 24.13 30.21
CA SER A 387 -3.90 24.91 29.73
C SER A 387 -4.84 24.10 28.85
N ALA A 388 -4.31 23.32 27.92
CA ALA A 388 -5.06 22.60 26.92
C ALA A 388 -4.41 21.25 26.59
N PHE A 389 -5.21 20.35 26.03
CA PHE A 389 -4.73 19.11 25.44
C PHE A 389 -4.22 19.38 24.03
N LYS A 390 -2.96 19.05 23.77
CA LYS A 390 -2.29 19.27 22.48
C LYS A 390 -1.49 18.04 22.10
N TRP A 391 -1.51 17.75 20.81
CA TRP A 391 -0.65 16.77 20.18
C TRP A 391 0.73 17.38 19.90
N GLN A 392 1.74 16.53 19.67
CA GLN A 392 3.11 17.00 19.42
C GLN A 392 3.28 17.72 18.06
N ASP A 393 2.35 17.52 17.14
CA ASP A 393 2.22 18.28 15.89
C ASP A 393 1.60 19.70 16.08
N ASN A 394 1.43 20.13 17.34
CA ASN A 394 0.85 21.41 17.79
C ASN A 394 -0.64 21.63 17.55
N TYR A 395 -1.39 20.65 17.03
CA TYR A 395 -2.84 20.80 16.95
C TYR A 395 -3.49 20.51 18.30
N ALA A 396 -4.48 21.33 18.64
CA ALA A 396 -5.29 21.14 19.83
C ALA A 396 -6.27 19.99 19.65
N LEU A 397 -6.52 19.24 20.72
CA LEU A 397 -7.57 18.23 20.76
C LEU A 397 -8.95 18.90 20.81
N THR A 398 -9.80 18.61 19.83
CA THR A 398 -11.15 19.17 19.70
C THR A 398 -12.22 18.18 20.14
N ALA A 399 -13.46 18.63 20.37
CA ALA A 399 -14.55 17.76 20.80
C ALA A 399 -14.94 16.66 19.78
N ASN A 400 -14.61 16.84 18.50
CA ASN A 400 -14.92 15.90 17.44
C ASN A 400 -13.81 14.87 17.20
N ASP A 401 -12.67 15.01 17.88
CA ASP A 401 -11.55 14.09 17.73
C ASP A 401 -11.81 12.77 18.47
N TYR A 402 -11.19 11.69 18.00
CA TYR A 402 -11.16 10.42 18.71
C TYR A 402 -10.60 10.60 20.13
N GLN A 403 -11.39 10.23 21.14
CA GLN A 403 -11.09 10.51 22.56
C GLN A 403 -11.60 9.40 23.48
N PRO A 404 -11.03 8.18 23.41
CA PRO A 404 -11.46 7.02 24.19
C PRO A 404 -11.02 7.11 25.66
N TRP A 405 -11.36 8.18 26.37
CA TRP A 405 -11.01 8.35 27.78
C TRP A 405 -11.58 7.21 28.63
N ALA A 406 -10.77 6.67 29.53
CA ALA A 406 -11.24 5.77 30.56
C ALA A 406 -12.22 6.52 31.50
N PRO A 407 -13.12 5.81 32.20
CA PRO A 407 -13.91 6.42 33.27
C PRO A 407 -13.00 7.16 34.27
N ASN A 408 -13.25 8.44 34.49
CA ASN A 408 -12.41 9.32 35.30
C ASN A 408 -10.94 9.41 34.83
N GLY A 409 -10.62 9.08 33.58
CA GLY A 409 -9.26 9.08 33.05
C GLY A 409 -8.72 10.46 32.66
N LYS A 410 -9.59 11.47 32.51
CA LYS A 410 -9.25 12.84 32.12
C LYS A 410 -9.09 13.76 33.33
N GLN A 411 -8.19 13.42 34.25
CA GLN A 411 -7.93 14.21 35.47
C GLN A 411 -6.71 15.10 35.25
N VAL A 412 -6.91 16.41 35.16
CA VAL A 412 -5.84 17.39 35.00
C VAL A 412 -6.03 18.56 35.96
N GLN A 413 -4.94 19.22 36.34
CA GLN A 413 -4.96 20.44 37.15
C GLN A 413 -4.43 21.60 36.31
N SER A 414 -5.16 22.72 36.30
CA SER A 414 -4.72 23.93 35.61
C SER A 414 -3.34 24.37 36.11
N GLY A 415 -2.43 24.68 35.18
CA GLY A 415 -1.04 25.02 35.47
C GLY A 415 -0.10 23.83 35.71
N GLN A 416 -0.58 22.59 35.68
CA GLN A 416 0.25 21.39 35.79
C GLN A 416 0.25 20.58 34.50
N MET A 417 1.44 20.18 34.04
CA MET A 417 1.57 19.32 32.87
C MET A 417 1.18 17.88 33.20
N SER A 418 0.59 17.17 32.24
CA SER A 418 0.29 15.74 32.36
C SER A 418 0.52 15.03 31.03
N GLY A 419 1.14 13.86 31.09
CA GLY A 419 1.27 12.97 29.94
C GLY A 419 0.01 12.11 29.79
N ILE A 420 -0.35 11.76 28.56
CA ILE A 420 -1.46 10.87 28.29
C ILE A 420 -0.91 9.53 27.83
N TYR A 421 -1.40 8.48 28.46
CA TYR A 421 -1.02 7.10 28.15
C TYR A 421 -2.25 6.26 27.83
N ALA A 422 -2.03 5.24 27.02
CA ALA A 422 -3.00 4.23 26.69
C ALA A 422 -2.94 3.09 27.72
N ILE A 423 -4.11 2.64 28.16
CA ILE A 423 -4.30 1.53 29.09
C ILE A 423 -5.24 0.49 28.50
N SER A 424 -4.94 -0.78 28.75
CA SER A 424 -5.89 -1.86 28.48
C SER A 424 -6.85 -1.96 29.66
N THR A 425 -8.14 -1.78 29.41
CA THR A 425 -9.18 -2.12 30.37
C THR A 425 -9.56 -3.58 30.13
N GLY A 426 -9.42 -4.45 31.13
CA GLY A 426 -9.59 -5.90 30.99
C GLY A 426 -10.95 -6.36 30.41
N ASP A 427 -11.92 -5.46 30.29
CA ASP A 427 -13.16 -5.66 29.57
C ASP A 427 -12.95 -5.46 28.05
N GLN A 428 -13.22 -6.51 27.28
CA GLN A 428 -13.31 -6.49 25.80
C GLN A 428 -12.03 -6.08 25.03
N ASN A 429 -10.83 -6.19 25.62
CA ASN A 429 -9.58 -5.68 25.02
C ASN A 429 -9.65 -4.20 24.62
N ALA A 430 -10.53 -3.41 25.27
CA ALA A 430 -10.68 -2.00 24.95
C ALA A 430 -9.45 -1.23 25.43
N ILE A 431 -8.88 -0.42 24.54
CA ILE A 431 -7.74 0.47 24.85
C ILE A 431 -8.30 1.87 25.09
N LYS A 432 -8.01 2.42 26.26
CA LYS A 432 -8.55 3.72 26.72
C LYS A 432 -7.41 4.67 27.09
N TRP A 433 -7.71 5.97 27.13
CA TRP A 433 -6.76 7.01 27.54
C TRP A 433 -6.91 7.36 29.02
N SER A 434 -5.79 7.63 29.67
CA SER A 434 -5.75 8.20 31.02
C SER A 434 -4.60 9.18 31.15
N THR A 435 -4.71 10.14 32.06
CA THR A 435 -3.66 11.08 32.41
C THR A 435 -2.76 10.51 33.49
N HIS A 436 -1.47 10.85 33.45
CA HIS A 436 -0.52 10.49 34.49
C HIS A 436 0.59 11.55 34.65
N GLU A 437 1.25 11.52 35.81
CA GLU A 437 2.43 12.31 36.10
C GLU A 437 3.52 12.08 35.01
N PRO A 438 4.02 13.14 34.33
CA PRO A 438 4.97 13.02 33.22
C PRO A 438 6.30 12.33 33.55
N ARG A 439 6.68 12.26 34.83
CA ARG A 439 7.91 11.57 35.28
C ARG A 439 7.80 10.05 35.28
N GLN A 440 6.60 9.50 35.16
CA GLN A 440 6.37 8.06 35.16
C GLN A 440 6.99 7.39 33.92
N GLY A 441 7.63 6.24 34.11
CA GLY A 441 8.14 5.45 32.98
C GLY A 441 7.01 4.65 32.33
N PHE A 442 6.71 4.92 31.05
CA PHE A 442 5.91 4.05 30.19
C PHE A 442 6.60 3.79 28.86
N TRP A 443 6.16 2.73 28.19
CA TRP A 443 6.58 2.42 26.83
C TRP A 443 6.07 3.48 25.86
N PHE A 444 6.61 3.55 24.66
CA PHE A 444 6.17 4.52 23.66
C PHE A 444 6.67 4.16 22.27
N ALA A 445 5.99 4.67 21.26
CA ALA A 445 6.41 4.58 19.86
C ALA A 445 6.68 5.97 19.33
N CYS A 446 7.74 6.08 18.53
CA CYS A 446 8.04 7.27 17.78
C CYS A 446 7.40 7.17 16.40
N GLU A 447 6.73 8.24 15.99
CA GLU A 447 6.18 8.43 14.66
C GLU A 447 7.09 9.38 13.88
N VAL A 448 7.41 9.00 12.64
CA VAL A 448 8.20 9.78 11.69
C VAL A 448 7.49 9.81 10.34
N ALA A 449 7.82 10.82 9.53
CA ALA A 449 7.38 10.87 8.14
C ALA A 449 7.95 9.69 7.34
N PRO A 450 7.17 9.12 6.40
CA PRO A 450 7.71 8.14 5.46
C PRO A 450 8.72 8.79 4.52
N CYS A 451 9.62 7.97 4.00
CA CYS A 451 10.49 8.35 2.90
C CYS A 451 9.64 8.53 1.65
N ASP A 452 9.88 9.58 0.87
CA ASP A 452 9.17 9.84 -0.38
C ASP A 452 10.02 10.73 -1.32
N SER A 453 9.40 11.31 -2.36
CA SER A 453 10.11 12.16 -3.32
C SER A 453 10.51 13.55 -2.79
N GLU A 454 10.03 13.95 -1.62
CA GLU A 454 10.35 15.23 -0.97
C GLU A 454 10.97 15.05 0.43
N HIS A 455 10.93 13.83 0.97
CA HIS A 455 11.54 13.42 2.23
C HIS A 455 12.57 12.30 2.00
N TYR A 456 13.82 12.71 1.78
CA TYR A 456 14.93 11.77 1.68
C TYR A 456 15.29 11.17 3.04
N CYS A 457 15.32 9.85 3.09
CA CYS A 457 15.74 9.10 4.26
C CYS A 457 17.19 8.63 4.11
N SER A 458 18.13 9.44 4.57
CA SER A 458 19.52 8.96 4.71
C SER A 458 19.63 7.96 5.85
N ARG A 459 20.60 7.04 5.78
CA ARG A 459 21.12 6.34 6.97
C ARG A 459 21.74 7.37 7.92
N GLN A 460 20.94 8.15 8.63
CA GLN A 460 21.39 8.66 9.91
C GLN A 460 21.49 7.44 10.82
N GLN A 461 22.70 6.91 10.96
CA GLN A 461 23.03 6.26 12.24
C GLN A 461 22.58 7.23 13.33
N PRO A 462 21.92 6.76 14.41
CA PRO A 462 21.63 7.63 15.54
C PRO A 462 22.92 8.35 15.88
N ASN A 463 22.91 9.68 15.70
CA ASN A 463 24.07 10.55 15.80
C ASN A 463 25.00 10.02 16.88
N ASN A 464 26.26 9.71 16.50
CA ASN A 464 27.39 9.40 17.38
C ASN A 464 27.07 9.73 18.85
N ILE A 465 26.46 8.77 19.57
CA ILE A 465 26.46 8.80 21.02
C ILE A 465 27.86 8.31 21.34
N ILE A 466 28.78 9.28 21.40
CA ILE A 466 30.08 9.10 22.04
C ILE A 466 29.76 8.55 23.43
N LEU A 467 30.07 7.27 23.65
CA LEU A 467 30.12 6.65 24.97
C LEU A 467 31.23 7.29 25.81
#